data_AF-A0A7C3HRS7-F1
#
_entry.id   AF-A0A7C3HRS7-F1
#
_cell.length_a   1.000
_cell.length_b   1.000
_cell.length_c   1.000
_cell.angle_alpha   90.00
_cell.angle_beta   90.00
_cell.angle_gamma   90.00
#
_symmetry.space_group_name_H-M   'P 1'
#
loop_
_entity.id
_entity.type
_entity.pdbx_description
1 polymer ?
#
loop_
_entity_poly.entity_id
_entity_poly.type
_entity_poly.pdbx_seq_one_letter_code
_entity_poly.pdbx_strand_id
1 'polypeptide(L)' 'MRITALDHLVLTVKDMDAACDFYSHVLGMEVVEFGNGRKAVMTFFGNK' A
#
# COMPACT_ATOMS: atom_id res chain seq x y z
N MET A 1 -19.37 -15.85 13.41
CA MET A 1 -18.69 -14.72 12.75
C MET A 1 -17.68 -15.28 11.76
N ARG A 2 -17.71 -14.89 10.48
CA ARG A 2 -16.81 -15.40 9.43
C ARG A 2 -16.16 -14.21 8.73
N ILE A 3 -14.83 -14.11 8.77
CA ILE A 3 -14.07 -13.05 8.09
C ILE A 3 -13.90 -13.44 6.62
N THR A 4 -14.20 -12.52 5.71
CA THR A 4 -14.21 -12.75 4.26
C THR A 4 -13.02 -12.11 3.55
N ALA A 5 -12.50 -10.98 4.04
CA ALA A 5 -11.35 -10.29 3.46
C ALA A 5 -10.73 -9.30 4.45
N LEU A 6 -9.51 -8.85 4.13
CA LEU A 6 -8.86 -7.67 4.70
C LEU A 6 -9.13 -6.48 3.78
N ASP A 7 -9.61 -5.38 4.34
CA ASP A 7 -9.99 -4.19 3.59
C ASP A 7 -8.82 -3.20 3.46
N HIS A 8 -8.21 -2.80 4.58
CA HIS A 8 -7.07 -1.88 4.60
C HIS A 8 -6.06 -2.26 5.69
N LEU A 9 -4.76 -2.12 5.39
CA LEU A 9 -3.67 -2.35 6.33
C LEU A 9 -2.75 -1.12 6.36
N VAL A 10 -2.51 -0.57 7.54
CA VAL A 10 -1.59 0.56 7.75
C VAL A 10 -0.31 0.04 8.36
N LEU A 11 0.82 0.28 7.70
CA LEU A 11 2.15 -0.15 8.13
C LEU A 11 3.00 1.06 8.49
N THR A 12 3.70 0.99 9.61
CA THR A 12 4.78 1.92 9.94
C THR A 12 6.08 1.34 9.41
N VAL A 13 6.69 2.03 8.44
CA VAL A 13 7.93 1.61 7.80
C VAL A 13 9.08 2.52 8.23
N LYS A 14 10.31 2.00 8.15
CA LYS A 14 11.53 2.76 8.47
C LYS A 14 11.84 3.81 7.41
N ASP A 15 11.59 3.48 6.15
CA ASP A 15 11.89 4.31 4.98
C ASP A 15 10.73 4.17 3.98
N MET A 16 10.19 5.30 3.54
CA MET A 16 9.03 5.33 2.66
C MET A 16 9.41 4.97 1.22
N ASP A 17 10.55 5.46 0.73
CA ASP A 17 10.97 5.26 -0.65
C ASP A 17 11.32 3.80 -0.88
N ALA A 18 12.07 3.19 0.05
CA ALA A 18 12.39 1.77 -0.01
C ALA A 18 11.15 0.87 0.09
N ALA A 19 10.14 1.29 0.87
CA ALA A 19 8.87 0.58 0.92
C ALA A 19 8.12 0.72 -0.42
N CYS A 20 7.98 1.94 -0.94
CA CYS A 20 7.37 2.23 -2.23
C CYS A 20 7.96 1.38 -3.36
N ASP A 21 9.29 1.32 -3.44
CA ASP A 21 9.99 0.50 -4.43
C ASP A 21 9.68 -1.00 -4.25
N PHE A 22 9.76 -1.51 -3.02
CA PHE A 22 9.51 -2.93 -2.77
C PHE A 22 8.08 -3.33 -3.13
N TYR A 23 7.07 -2.62 -2.62
CA TYR A 23 5.67 -2.99 -2.83
C TYR A 23 5.21 -2.74 -4.27
N SER A 24 5.77 -1.74 -4.97
CA SER A 24 5.48 -1.54 -6.39
C SER A 24 6.13 -2.59 -7.30
N HIS A 25 7.40 -2.93 -7.08
CA HIS A 25 8.13 -3.84 -7.98
C HIS A 25 7.88 -5.32 -7.68
N VAL A 26 7.77 -5.70 -6.40
CA VAL A 26 7.61 -7.10 -6.00
C VAL A 26 6.14 -7.51 -6.00
N LEU A 27 5.27 -6.62 -5.50
CA LEU A 27 3.85 -6.90 -5.34
C LEU A 27 2.97 -6.20 -6.38
N GLY A 28 3.53 -5.42 -7.30
CA GLY A 28 2.76 -4.75 -8.36
C GLY A 28 1.76 -3.73 -7.83
N MET A 29 1.96 -3.19 -6.62
CA MET A 29 1.06 -2.21 -6.02
C MET A 29 1.30 -0.83 -6.61
N GLU A 30 0.23 -0.05 -6.75
CA GLU A 30 0.35 1.36 -7.18
C GLU A 30 0.55 2.26 -5.96
N VAL A 31 1.52 3.18 -6.06
CA VAL A 31 1.80 4.18 -5.04
C VAL A 31 0.95 5.42 -5.33
N VAL A 32 0.05 5.77 -4.41
CA VAL A 32 -0.79 6.95 -4.51
C VAL A 32 -0.38 7.97 -3.45
N GLU A 33 0.03 9.15 -3.90
CA GLU A 33 0.35 10.27 -3.00
C GLU A 33 -0.91 11.08 -2.67
N PHE A 34 -1.25 11.15 -1.39
CA PHE A 34 -2.19 12.14 -0.88
C PHE A 34 -1.44 13.42 -0.49
N GLY A 35 -1.93 14.57 -0.98
CA GLY A 35 -1.28 15.88 -0.84
C GLY A 35 -0.83 16.26 0.58
N ASN A 36 0.08 17.24 0.66
CA ASN A 36 0.90 17.60 1.83
C ASN A 36 2.04 16.63 2.17
N GLY A 37 2.51 15.86 1.18
CA GLY A 37 3.79 15.13 1.21
C GLY A 37 3.89 14.05 2.29
N ARG A 38 2.77 13.53 2.78
CA ARG A 38 2.74 12.75 4.02
C ARG A 38 2.00 11.41 3.99
N LYS A 39 1.45 10.99 2.86
CA LYS A 39 0.69 9.73 2.81
C LYS A 39 0.83 9.07 1.44
N ALA A 40 1.67 8.05 1.37
CA ALA A 40 1.61 7.06 0.30
C ALA A 40 0.59 6.00 0.71
N VAL A 41 -0.43 5.78 -0.12
CA VAL A 41 -1.31 4.62 -0.02
C VAL A 41 -0.88 3.64 -1.10
N MET A 42 -0.66 2.39 -0.70
CA MET A 42 -0.36 1.31 -1.64
C MET A 42 -1.63 0.54 -1.91
N THR A 43 -2.07 0.54 -3.17
CA THR A 43 -3.28 -0.15 -3.57
C THR A 43 -2.92 -1.34 -4.45
N PHE A 44 -3.41 -2.52 -4.07
CA PHE A 44 -3.33 -3.72 -4.91
C PHE A 44 -4.62 -3.84 -5.72
N PHE A 45 -4.53 -3.75 -7.05
CA PHE A 45 -5.66 -4.04 -7.94
C PHE A 45 -5.80 -5.55 -8.15
N GLY A 46 -6.02 -6.29 -7.07
CA GLY A 46 -6.36 -7.71 -7.11
C GLY A 46 -7.86 -7.91 -6.93
N ASN A 47 -8.49 -8.45 -7.98
CA ASN A 47 -9.94 -8.66 -8.18
C ASN A 47 -10.76 -7.39 -8.48
N LYS A 48 -11.02 -7.19 -9.78
CA LYS A 48 -12.36 -6.81 -10.23
C LYS A 48 -13.27 -8.04 -10.20
#